data_AF-A0A6V7JCF2-F1
#
_entry.id   AF-A0A6V7JCF2-F1
#
_cell.length_a   1.000
_cell.length_b   1.000
_cell.length_c   1.000
_cell.angle_alpha   90.00
_cell.angle_beta   90.00
_cell.angle_gamma   90.00
#
_symmetry.space_group_name_H-M   'P 1'
#
loop_
_entity.id
_entity.type
_entity.pdbx_description
1 polymer ?
#
loop_
_entity_poly.entity_id
_entity_poly.type
_entity_poly.pdbx_seq_one_letter_code
_entity_poly.pdbx_strand_id
1 'polypeptide(L)'
;NFSRLQNLRQLSISSFNFDYNCLRGLEYLSNLTDLLLEEGNNYSNIMKSLRNSTRLYSLEIPASKITKVALNTLIKNNPGLAILDIS
;
A
#
# COMPACT_ATOMS: atom_id res chain seq x y z
N ASN A 1 -13.74 -5.70 -0.05
CA ASN A 1 -13.49 -5.61 -1.50
C ASN A 1 -13.54 -4.14 -1.91
N PHE A 2 -12.40 -3.59 -2.31
CA PHE A 2 -12.21 -2.17 -2.64
C PHE A 2 -12.58 -1.79 -4.09
N SER A 3 -13.04 -2.75 -4.91
CA SER A 3 -13.31 -2.54 -6.35
C SER A 3 -14.32 -1.44 -6.67
N ARG A 4 -15.15 -1.02 -5.71
CA ARG A 4 -16.14 0.06 -5.92
C ARG A 4 -15.59 1.46 -5.58
N LEU A 5 -14.42 1.56 -4.97
CA LEU A 5 -13.83 2.81 -4.50
C LEU A 5 -12.89 3.43 -5.55
N GLN A 6 -13.34 3.50 -6.80
CA GLN A 6 -12.50 3.91 -7.95
C GLN A 6 -12.00 5.36 -7.88
N ASN A 7 -12.63 6.21 -7.07
CA ASN A 7 -12.22 7.61 -6.89
C ASN A 7 -11.45 7.86 -5.58
N LEU A 8 -11.14 6.81 -4.82
CA LEU A 8 -10.43 6.95 -3.56
C LEU A 8 -8.99 7.39 -3.82
N ARG A 9 -8.62 8.53 -3.22
CA ARG A 9 -7.27 9.11 -3.31
C ARG A 9 -6.44 8.83 -2.08
N GLN A 10 -7.08 8.68 -0.93
CA GLN A 10 -6.42 8.54 0.36
C GLN A 10 -7.00 7.35 1.11
N LEU A 11 -6.14 6.53 1.69
CA LEU A 11 -6.51 5.40 2.51
C LEU A 11 -5.58 5.32 3.71
N SER A 12 -6.17 5.32 4.91
CA SER A 12 -5.46 4.96 6.14
C SER A 12 -6.03 3.66 6.68
N ILE A 13 -5.15 2.73 7.04
CA ILE A 13 -5.51 1.47 7.69
C ILE A 13 -4.66 1.34 8.96
N SER A 14 -5.31 1.49 10.11
CA SER A 14 -4.71 1.28 11.43
C SER A 14 -5.07 -0.11 12.00
N SER A 15 -4.21 -0.62 12.88
CA SER A 15 -4.37 -1.84 13.69
C SER A 15 -5.12 -2.99 13.00
N PHE A 16 -4.50 -3.57 11.98
CA PHE A 16 -5.05 -4.69 11.23
C PHE A 16 -4.41 -6.03 11.58
N ASN A 17 -5.19 -6.91 12.21
CA ASN A 17 -4.90 -8.35 12.26
C ASN A 17 -5.68 -9.09 11.16
N PHE A 18 -5.71 -8.52 9.97
CA PHE A 18 -6.51 -9.04 8.87
C PHE A 18 -5.85 -10.26 8.21
N ASP A 19 -6.65 -11.27 7.89
CA ASP A 19 -6.30 -12.33 6.93
C ASP A 19 -6.01 -11.70 5.54
N TYR A 20 -5.17 -12.37 4.76
CA TYR A 20 -4.82 -12.06 3.36
C TYR A 20 -6.00 -11.54 2.52
N ASN A 21 -7.20 -12.07 2.76
CA ASN A 21 -8.38 -11.74 1.98
C ASN A 21 -8.98 -10.36 2.25
N CYS A 22 -8.71 -9.71 3.39
CA CYS A 22 -9.33 -8.41 3.69
C CYS A 22 -8.75 -7.28 2.84
N LEU A 23 -7.51 -7.41 2.37
CA LEU A 23 -6.82 -6.38 1.59
C LEU A 23 -6.79 -6.69 0.08
N ARG A 24 -7.46 -7.76 -0.34
CA ARG A 24 -7.73 -8.03 -1.76
C ARG A 24 -8.57 -6.89 -2.36
N GLY A 25 -8.10 -6.38 -3.49
CA GLY A 25 -8.72 -5.29 -4.22
C GLY A 25 -8.08 -3.93 -4.02
N LEU A 26 -7.04 -3.79 -3.18
CA LEU A 26 -6.21 -2.57 -3.17
C LEU A 26 -5.61 -2.30 -4.56
N GLU A 27 -5.34 -3.36 -5.34
CA GLU A 27 -4.94 -3.28 -6.75
C GLU A 27 -5.95 -2.58 -7.66
N TYR A 28 -7.22 -2.44 -7.24
CA TYR A 28 -8.26 -1.74 -7.99
C TYR A 28 -8.34 -0.25 -7.65
N LEU A 29 -7.61 0.23 -6.65
CA LEU A 29 -7.57 1.64 -6.26
C LEU A 29 -6.63 2.43 -7.18
N SER A 30 -6.98 2.47 -8.46
CA SER A 30 -6.14 3.05 -9.53
C SER A 30 -5.84 4.55 -9.37
N ASN A 31 -6.60 5.25 -8.54
CA ASN A 31 -6.45 6.68 -8.25
C ASN A 31 -5.87 6.98 -6.86
N LEU A 32 -5.41 5.96 -6.12
CA LEU A 32 -4.84 6.14 -4.79
C LEU A 32 -3.49 6.87 -4.89
N THR A 33 -3.38 7.99 -4.19
CA THR A 33 -2.17 8.82 -4.12
C THR A 33 -1.49 8.73 -2.75
N ASP A 34 -2.27 8.52 -1.69
CA ASP A 34 -1.76 8.53 -0.32
C ASP A 34 -2.20 7.26 0.40
N LEU A 35 -1.22 6.53 0.95
CA LEU A 35 -1.46 5.31 1.73
C LEU A 35 -0.72 5.37 3.06
N LEU A 36 -1.47 5.24 4.14
CA LEU A 36 -0.97 5.13 5.51
C LEU A 36 -1.32 3.75 6.08
N LEU A 37 -0.30 3.06 6.59
CA LEU A 37 -0.43 1.77 7.26
C LEU A 37 0.29 1.88 8.61
N GLU A 38 -0.41 1.83 9.73
CA GLU A 38 0.20 2.14 11.04
C GLU A 38 0.63 0.89 11.82
N GLU A 39 -0.21 -0.15 11.84
CA GLU A 39 0.06 -1.33 12.67
C GLU A 39 -0.67 -2.56 12.14
N GLY A 40 0.04 -3.66 11.95
CA GLY A 40 -0.54 -4.91 11.48
C GLY A 40 0.50 -5.96 11.13
N ASN A 41 0.03 -7.11 10.67
CA ASN A 41 0.88 -8.29 10.52
C ASN A 41 0.65 -8.98 9.17
N ASN A 42 0.70 -8.23 8.06
CA ASN A 42 0.61 -8.78 6.68
C ASN A 42 1.14 -7.86 5.55
N TYR A 43 2.18 -7.06 5.80
CA TYR A 43 2.71 -6.07 4.84
C TYR A 43 3.21 -6.64 3.50
N SER A 44 3.79 -7.85 3.50
CA SER A 44 4.26 -8.48 2.26
C SER A 44 3.13 -8.74 1.25
N ASN A 45 1.90 -8.96 1.75
CA ASN A 45 0.73 -9.17 0.91
C ASN A 45 0.15 -7.85 0.41
N ILE A 46 0.15 -6.81 1.25
CA ILE A 46 -0.20 -5.44 0.84
C ILE A 46 0.70 -5.01 -0.32
N MET A 47 2.01 -5.23 -0.20
CA MET A 47 2.98 -4.92 -1.25
C MET A 47 2.70 -5.64 -2.58
N LYS A 48 2.15 -6.86 -2.55
CA LYS A 48 1.74 -7.57 -3.77
C LYS A 48 0.55 -6.88 -4.43
N SER A 49 -0.47 -6.48 -3.66
CA SER A 49 -1.62 -5.75 -4.20
C SER A 49 -1.24 -4.35 -4.71
N LEU A 50 -0.29 -3.69 -4.05
CA LEU A 50 0.21 -2.37 -4.49
C LEU A 50 1.18 -2.45 -5.68
N ARG A 51 1.60 -3.65 -6.11
CA ARG A 51 2.54 -3.80 -7.23
C ARG A 51 2.08 -3.07 -8.49
N ASN A 52 0.78 -3.01 -8.75
CA ASN A 52 0.24 -2.35 -9.94
C ASN A 52 -0.24 -0.92 -9.68
N SER A 53 -0.13 -0.42 -8.45
CA SER A 53 -0.37 1.00 -8.17
C SER A 53 0.76 1.81 -8.78
N THR A 54 0.42 2.82 -9.57
CA THR A 54 1.38 3.68 -10.30
C THR A 54 1.23 5.15 -9.97
N ARG A 55 0.34 5.48 -9.03
CA ARG A 55 -0.02 6.87 -8.68
C ARG A 55 0.28 7.25 -7.24
N LEU A 56 0.90 6.37 -6.45
CA LEU A 56 1.27 6.71 -5.08
C LEU A 56 2.29 7.86 -5.09
N TYR A 57 1.94 8.90 -4.35
CA TYR A 57 2.75 10.08 -4.07
C TYR A 57 3.32 10.01 -2.65
N SER A 58 2.51 9.48 -1.71
CA SER A 58 2.90 9.28 -0.31
C SER A 58 2.62 7.85 0.14
N LEU A 59 3.60 7.25 0.81
CA LEU A 59 3.47 5.98 1.50
C LEU A 59 4.11 6.07 2.89
N GLU A 60 3.31 5.76 3.90
CA GLU A 60 3.77 5.54 5.27
C GLU A 60 3.44 4.10 5.66
N ILE A 61 4.45 3.37 6.11
CA ILE A 61 4.34 1.96 6.46
C ILE A 61 5.43 1.57 7.45
N PRO A 62 5.17 0.73 8.46
CA PRO A 62 6.18 0.44 9.47
C PRO A 62 7.23 -0.49 8.88
N ALA A 63 8.49 -0.30 9.26
CA ALA A 63 9.64 -1.05 8.73
C ALA A 63 9.54 -2.57 8.98
N SER A 64 8.71 -2.97 9.95
CA SER A 64 8.86 -4.23 10.68
C SER A 64 8.81 -5.52 9.84
N LYS A 65 8.26 -5.56 8.61
CA LYS A 65 8.22 -6.78 7.77
C LYS A 65 8.24 -6.57 6.25
N ILE A 66 8.71 -5.44 5.74
CA ILE A 66 8.83 -5.21 4.29
C ILE A 66 10.19 -5.73 3.80
N THR A 67 10.20 -6.58 2.78
CA THR A 67 11.47 -6.98 2.15
C THR A 67 11.99 -5.85 1.27
N LYS A 68 13.31 -5.69 1.20
CA LYS A 68 13.97 -4.73 0.29
C LYS A 68 13.50 -4.89 -1.17
N VAL A 69 13.24 -6.13 -1.59
CA VAL A 69 12.73 -6.44 -2.94
C VAL A 69 11.33 -5.87 -3.17
N ALA A 70 10.43 -6.03 -2.19
CA ALA A 70 9.08 -5.48 -2.27
C ALA A 70 9.11 -3.94 -2.32
N LEU A 71 9.91 -3.33 -1.45
CA LEU A 71 10.07 -1.87 -1.42
C LEU A 71 10.62 -1.32 -2.74
N ASN A 72 11.69 -1.92 -3.28
CA ASN A 72 12.25 -1.52 -4.57
C ASN A 72 11.26 -1.66 -5.73
N THR A 73 10.43 -2.72 -5.71
CA THR A 73 9.39 -2.92 -6.73
C THR A 73 8.34 -1.81 -6.65
N LEU A 74 7.90 -1.46 -5.44
CA LEU A 74 6.92 -0.40 -5.23
C LEU A 74 7.46 0.96 -5.69
N ILE A 75 8.69 1.32 -5.31
CA ILE A 75 9.36 2.55 -5.75
C ILE A 75 9.47 2.60 -7.28
N LYS A 76 9.90 1.50 -7.91
CA LYS A 76 10.01 1.41 -9.38
C LYS A 76 8.67 1.65 -10.08
N ASN A 77 7.58 1.17 -9.50
CA ASN A 77 6.25 1.28 -10.10
C ASN A 77 5.56 2.62 -9.79
N ASN A 78 6.05 3.36 -8.78
CA ASN A 78 5.55 4.67 -8.39
C ASN A 78 6.67 5.71 -8.52
N PRO A 79 7.07 6.09 -9.75
CA PRO A 79 8.14 7.08 -9.97
C PRO A 79 7.81 8.47 -9.41
N GLY A 80 6.53 8.75 -9.11
CA GLY A 80 6.07 9.97 -8.46
C GLY A 80 6.03 9.91 -6.93
N LEU A 81 6.47 8.81 -6.30
CA LEU A 81 6.52 8.66 -4.85
C LEU A 81 7.55 9.66 -4.27
N ALA A 82 7.06 10.72 -3.64
CA ALA A 82 7.89 11.79 -3.06
C ALA A 82 8.07 11.63 -1.56
N ILE A 83 7.11 10.99 -0.89
CA ILE A 83 7.11 10.77 0.55
C ILE A 83 7.11 9.26 0.81
N LEU A 84 8.14 8.80 1.51
CA LEU A 84 8.27 7.43 1.97
C LEU A 84 8.71 7.45 3.43
N ASP A 85 7.82 7.08 4.33
CA ASP A 85 8.12 6.89 5.75
C ASP A 85 8.11 5.39 6.08
N ILE A 86 9.23 4.93 6.67
CA ILE A 86 9.48 3.56 7.10
C ILE A 86 10.00 3.54 8.54
N SER A 87 9.19 4.03 9.47
CA SER A 87 9.46 4.01 10.91
C SER A 87 9.39 2.63 11.54
#